data_AF-A0A6J4FNH8-F1
#
_entry.id   AF-A0A6J4FNH8-F1
#
_cell.length_a   1.000
_cell.length_b   1.000
_cell.length_c   1.000
_cell.angle_alpha   90.00
_cell.angle_beta   90.00
_cell.angle_gamma   90.00
#
_symmetry.space_group_name_H-M   'P 1'
#
loop_
_entity.id
_entity.type
_entity.pdbx_description
1 polymer ?
#
loop_
_entity_poly.entity_id
_entity_poly.type
_entity_poly.pdbx_seq_one_letter_code
_entity_poly.pdbx_strand_id
1 'polypeptide(L)'
;MPKPTRPKRPKTPPIDPRQMDLLDFIAAGKLNGERGETLRGLMAAKPDPRSWRGTTMVPPGTLLDRVVALFQRTTDFPLELPAFLVLHALAAYLLEREVEIEVAGTRLKPDLWSTLLASSGAGKTKTASVLKRVMPMRLFPETTSAARWIEEMETHNKCLWLQDEWAQLLKRIESQTWAEEMRGYLLTLHDNQEMSRRTKTGSLVIEDPALVIFGTTVLETFNQNVSVESMLDGFMQRFGIIIGDADPKRTPDMFPIYRVEEPGNLAPLHTAWEAIAAVPLHRTYTVTPEAEAEFEAGFRNHFQQHNSIPPSFFRRVLWRGFKLAVVYHVMLGKADADIDAEDMGWAMRVALLHLTDARRLLDGYHLTELEDIVVKAEAYQAKIGRRPSKRELISRVRGIRNNAMAEFVLELMSPLPGANDNTGPTDDKVAA
;
A
#
# COMPACT_ATOMS: atom_id res chain seq x y z
N MET A 1 77.45 -21.82 -4.77
CA MET A 1 76.22 -21.12 -5.22
C MET A 1 75.37 -20.76 -4.00
N PRO A 2 75.05 -19.48 -3.77
CA PRO A 2 74.19 -19.08 -2.65
C PRO A 2 72.70 -19.25 -3.03
N LYS A 3 71.87 -19.70 -2.08
CA LYS A 3 70.41 -19.85 -2.26
C LYS A 3 69.73 -18.48 -2.30
N PRO A 4 68.69 -18.28 -3.13
CA PRO A 4 67.99 -16.99 -3.22
C PRO A 4 67.07 -16.79 -2.01
N THR A 5 67.24 -15.67 -1.32
CA THR A 5 66.33 -15.17 -0.28
C THR A 5 65.03 -14.64 -0.90
N ARG A 6 63.88 -15.21 -0.50
CA ARG A 6 62.56 -14.70 -0.89
C ARG A 6 62.32 -13.27 -0.37
N PRO A 7 61.68 -12.38 -1.15
CA PRO A 7 61.36 -11.04 -0.67
C PRO A 7 60.26 -11.09 0.40
N LYS A 8 60.46 -10.37 1.51
CA LYS A 8 59.42 -10.17 2.54
C LYS A 8 58.32 -9.28 1.96
N ARG A 9 57.06 -9.75 2.04
CA ARG A 9 55.88 -8.94 1.71
C ARG A 9 55.82 -7.69 2.60
N PRO A 10 55.40 -6.53 2.07
CA PRO A 10 55.20 -5.33 2.89
C PRO A 10 54.09 -5.59 3.90
N LYS A 11 54.31 -5.20 5.16
CA LYS A 11 53.29 -5.24 6.21
C LYS A 11 52.27 -4.13 5.93
N THR A 12 51.03 -4.51 5.67
CA THR A 12 49.89 -3.58 5.62
C THR A 12 49.82 -2.81 6.94
N PRO A 13 49.63 -1.47 6.93
CA PRO A 13 49.49 -0.71 8.17
C PRO A 13 48.26 -1.20 8.96
N PRO A 14 48.29 -1.19 10.30
CA PRO A 14 47.15 -1.58 11.11
C PRO A 14 45.99 -0.61 10.89
N ILE A 15 44.87 -1.13 10.41
CA ILE A 15 43.61 -0.39 10.18
C ILE A 15 43.04 0.04 11.56
N ASP A 16 42.62 1.30 11.66
CA ASP A 16 41.97 1.85 12.86
C ASP A 16 40.69 1.05 13.17
N PRO A 17 40.50 0.51 14.39
CA PRO A 17 39.28 -0.19 14.78
C PRO A 17 37.98 0.58 14.55
N ARG A 18 38.03 1.91 14.47
CA ARG A 18 36.87 2.80 14.21
C ARG A 18 36.49 2.88 12.73
N GLN A 19 37.31 2.35 11.83
CA GLN A 19 37.10 2.35 10.37
C GLN A 19 36.90 0.94 9.79
N MET A 20 36.95 -0.11 10.61
CA MET A 20 36.73 -1.49 10.17
C MET A 20 35.25 -1.77 9.94
N ASP A 21 34.91 -2.37 8.80
CA ASP A 21 33.56 -2.89 8.58
C ASP A 21 33.33 -4.23 9.30
N LEU A 22 32.11 -4.75 9.24
CA LEU A 22 31.74 -6.00 9.92
C LEU A 22 32.53 -7.22 9.39
N LEU A 23 32.86 -7.25 8.09
CA LEU A 23 33.60 -8.33 7.46
C LEU A 23 35.08 -8.30 7.86
N ASP A 24 35.66 -7.10 8.01
CA ASP A 24 37.01 -6.90 8.54
C ASP A 24 37.11 -7.34 10.02
N PHE A 25 36.08 -7.10 10.82
CA PHE A 25 35.98 -7.57 12.21
C PHE A 25 35.92 -9.10 12.32
N ILE A 26 35.22 -9.75 11.39
CA ILE A 26 35.15 -11.22 11.27
C ILE A 26 36.52 -11.77 10.86
N ALA A 27 37.13 -11.20 9.81
CA ALA A 27 38.42 -11.63 9.29
C ALA A 27 39.57 -11.45 10.32
N ALA A 28 39.49 -10.44 11.18
CA ALA A 28 40.44 -10.20 12.26
C ALA A 28 40.26 -11.11 13.48
N GLY A 29 39.27 -12.01 13.50
CA GLY A 29 39.02 -12.93 14.61
C GLY A 29 38.60 -12.23 15.92
N LYS A 30 38.03 -11.03 15.82
CA LYS A 30 37.67 -10.18 16.97
C LYS A 30 36.21 -10.36 17.45
N LEU A 31 35.49 -11.31 16.87
CA LEU A 31 34.08 -11.63 17.17
C LEU A 31 33.93 -12.88 18.07
N ASN A 32 34.68 -12.91 19.18
CA ASN A 32 34.71 -14.04 20.09
C ASN A 32 33.89 -13.74 21.37
N GLY A 33 33.36 -14.79 22.01
CA GLY A 33 32.61 -14.69 23.27
C GLY A 33 31.33 -13.87 23.15
N GLU A 34 31.12 -12.97 24.11
CA GLU A 34 29.91 -12.15 24.27
C GLU A 34 29.55 -11.35 23.02
N ARG A 35 30.53 -10.80 22.29
CA ARG A 35 30.28 -10.03 21.05
C ARG A 35 29.78 -10.90 19.89
N GLY A 36 30.28 -12.13 19.81
CA GLY A 36 29.79 -13.13 18.86
C GLY A 36 28.40 -13.64 19.23
N GLU A 37 28.06 -13.69 20.52
CA GLU A 37 26.71 -13.97 21.00
C GLU A 37 25.75 -12.80 20.75
N THR A 38 26.18 -11.55 20.94
CA THR A 38 25.39 -10.35 20.59
C THR A 38 25.11 -10.27 19.10
N LEU A 39 26.11 -10.51 18.24
CA LEU A 39 25.90 -10.54 16.78
C LEU A 39 24.98 -11.70 16.38
N ARG A 40 25.13 -12.88 16.98
CA ARG A 40 24.20 -14.00 16.77
C ARG A 40 22.79 -13.69 17.25
N GLY A 41 22.65 -13.03 18.39
CA GLY A 41 21.39 -12.54 18.94
C GLY A 41 20.71 -11.51 18.02
N LEU A 42 21.47 -10.55 17.49
CA LEU A 42 20.98 -9.56 16.52
C LEU A 42 20.64 -10.17 15.16
N MET A 43 21.41 -11.15 14.70
CA MET A 43 21.12 -11.91 13.47
C MET A 43 19.92 -12.85 13.65
N ALA A 44 19.69 -13.36 14.86
CA ALA A 44 18.51 -14.15 15.23
C ALA A 44 17.27 -13.27 15.52
N ALA A 45 17.48 -12.02 15.92
CA ALA A 45 16.46 -10.99 16.08
C ALA A 45 16.02 -10.35 14.76
N LYS A 46 16.48 -10.85 13.61
CA LYS A 46 15.82 -10.55 12.34
C LYS A 46 14.33 -10.88 12.50
N PRO A 47 13.41 -10.02 12.02
CA PRO A 47 11.99 -10.35 12.03
C PRO A 47 11.84 -11.73 11.42
N ASP A 48 11.15 -12.63 12.13
CA ASP A 48 11.05 -14.02 11.72
C ASP A 48 10.57 -14.02 10.26
N PRO A 49 11.36 -14.52 9.29
CA PRO A 49 10.89 -14.65 7.91
C PRO A 49 9.68 -15.61 7.79
N ARG A 50 9.23 -16.18 8.91
CA ARG A 50 7.98 -16.94 9.08
C ARG A 50 6.81 -16.12 9.63
N SER A 51 7.01 -14.87 10.02
CA SER A 51 5.92 -13.98 10.44
C SER A 51 5.22 -13.41 9.21
N TRP A 52 3.88 -13.41 9.24
CA TRP A 52 3.09 -12.77 8.19
C TRP A 52 3.47 -11.28 8.10
N ARG A 53 3.68 -10.76 6.88
CA ARG A 53 4.15 -9.38 6.68
C ARG A 53 3.28 -8.32 7.35
N GLY A 54 1.98 -8.60 7.49
CA GLY A 54 1.02 -7.71 8.14
C GLY A 54 1.10 -7.70 9.67
N THR A 55 1.96 -8.51 10.31
CA THR A 55 2.08 -8.55 11.78
C THR A 55 2.34 -7.17 12.38
N THR A 56 3.06 -6.30 11.67
CA THR A 56 3.37 -4.92 12.11
C THR A 56 2.16 -3.98 12.10
N MET A 57 1.07 -4.36 11.43
CA MET A 57 -0.18 -3.59 11.40
C MET A 57 -1.22 -4.07 12.41
N VAL A 58 -0.95 -5.16 13.13
CA VAL A 58 -1.90 -5.79 14.04
C VAL A 58 -1.61 -5.37 15.48
N PRO A 59 -2.43 -4.49 16.08
CA PRO A 59 -2.20 -4.03 17.45
C PRO A 59 -2.74 -5.11 18.42
N PRO A 60 -1.93 -5.57 19.38
CA PRO A 60 -2.31 -6.68 20.25
C PRO A 60 -3.63 -6.45 20.99
N GLY A 61 -4.45 -7.50 21.12
CA GLY A 61 -5.69 -7.48 21.89
C GLY A 61 -6.91 -6.85 21.19
N THR A 62 -6.69 -6.14 20.07
CA THR A 62 -7.75 -5.50 19.27
C THR A 62 -8.63 -6.52 18.53
N LEU A 63 -9.74 -6.04 17.96
CA LEU A 63 -10.57 -6.84 17.05
C LEU A 63 -9.75 -7.40 15.87
N LEU A 64 -8.86 -6.56 15.30
CA LEU A 64 -8.01 -6.96 14.18
C LEU A 64 -7.09 -8.13 14.56
N ASP A 65 -6.44 -8.06 15.72
CA ASP A 65 -5.60 -9.15 16.25
C ASP A 65 -6.37 -10.46 16.40
N ARG A 66 -7.55 -10.39 17.02
CA ARG A 66 -8.38 -11.58 17.26
C ARG A 66 -8.88 -12.20 15.96
N VAL A 67 -9.25 -11.38 14.98
CA VAL A 67 -9.66 -11.82 13.65
C VAL A 67 -8.49 -12.49 12.93
N VAL A 68 -7.34 -11.82 12.84
CA VAL A 68 -6.15 -12.39 12.18
C VAL A 68 -5.73 -13.70 12.83
N ALA A 69 -5.63 -13.74 14.16
CA ALA A 69 -5.28 -14.94 14.91
C ALA A 69 -6.30 -16.08 14.72
N LEU A 70 -7.58 -15.77 14.50
CA LEU A 70 -8.60 -16.76 14.17
C LEU A 70 -8.37 -17.38 12.80
N PHE A 71 -8.23 -16.55 11.77
CA PHE A 71 -7.99 -17.06 10.42
C PHE A 71 -6.65 -17.79 10.32
N GLN A 72 -5.61 -17.28 10.98
CA GLN A 72 -4.31 -17.93 11.01
C GLN A 72 -4.34 -19.35 11.60
N ARG A 73 -5.13 -19.58 12.65
CA ARG A 73 -5.20 -20.88 13.33
C ARG A 73 -6.26 -21.84 12.80
N THR A 74 -7.18 -21.37 11.94
CA THR A 74 -8.35 -22.18 11.50
C THR A 74 -8.54 -22.27 9.99
N THR A 75 -7.78 -21.53 9.19
CA THR A 75 -7.83 -21.57 7.73
C THR A 75 -6.43 -21.50 7.12
N ASP A 76 -6.34 -21.74 5.83
CA ASP A 76 -5.20 -21.48 4.93
C ASP A 76 -5.33 -20.16 4.16
N PHE A 77 -6.36 -19.35 4.44
CA PHE A 77 -6.60 -18.12 3.69
C PHE A 77 -5.48 -17.08 3.91
N PRO A 78 -5.14 -16.26 2.87
CA PRO A 78 -4.29 -15.09 3.03
C PRO A 78 -4.81 -14.18 4.16
N LEU A 79 -3.94 -13.74 5.05
CA LEU A 79 -4.34 -12.99 6.25
C LEU A 79 -4.63 -11.51 5.96
N GLU A 80 -4.15 -11.00 4.82
CA GLU A 80 -4.52 -9.67 4.29
C GLU A 80 -6.03 -9.54 4.11
N LEU A 81 -6.69 -10.60 3.68
CA LEU A 81 -8.13 -10.59 3.41
C LEU A 81 -8.95 -10.29 4.68
N PRO A 82 -8.89 -11.10 5.75
CA PRO A 82 -9.62 -10.79 6.98
C PRO A 82 -9.16 -9.47 7.62
N ALA A 83 -7.87 -9.16 7.54
CA ALA A 83 -7.34 -7.95 8.15
C ALA A 83 -7.86 -6.66 7.50
N PHE A 84 -7.71 -6.53 6.18
CA PHE A 84 -8.18 -5.33 5.50
C PHE A 84 -9.71 -5.26 5.43
N LEU A 85 -10.41 -6.40 5.45
CA LEU A 85 -11.87 -6.37 5.55
C LEU A 85 -12.35 -5.81 6.89
N VAL A 86 -11.66 -6.09 8.01
CA VAL A 86 -11.95 -5.44 9.31
C VAL A 86 -11.75 -3.93 9.21
N LEU A 87 -10.61 -3.48 8.64
CA LEU A 87 -10.32 -2.05 8.49
C LEU A 87 -11.39 -1.34 7.64
N HIS A 88 -11.81 -1.93 6.53
CA HIS A 88 -12.86 -1.35 5.67
C HIS A 88 -14.24 -1.41 6.33
N ALA A 89 -14.55 -2.48 7.07
CA ALA A 89 -15.82 -2.57 7.80
C ALA A 89 -15.91 -1.53 8.91
N LEU A 90 -14.81 -1.28 9.65
CA LEU A 90 -14.73 -0.21 10.64
C LEU A 90 -14.84 1.17 9.99
N ALA A 91 -14.13 1.40 8.89
CA ALA A 91 -14.23 2.64 8.13
C ALA A 91 -15.68 2.92 7.68
N ALA A 92 -16.40 1.89 7.23
CA ALA A 92 -17.80 2.02 6.83
C ALA A 92 -18.73 2.27 8.03
N TYR A 93 -18.47 1.62 9.16
CA TYR A 93 -19.20 1.85 10.41
C TYR A 93 -19.07 3.30 10.92
N LEU A 94 -17.88 3.89 10.78
CA LEU A 94 -17.61 5.30 11.09
C LEU A 94 -18.27 6.23 10.07
N LEU A 95 -18.18 5.90 8.78
CA LEU A 95 -18.78 6.67 7.70
C LEU A 95 -20.31 6.76 7.83
N GLU A 96 -20.97 5.66 8.19
CA GLU A 96 -22.41 5.60 8.45
C GLU A 96 -22.84 6.53 9.60
N ARG A 97 -21.93 6.82 10.54
CA ARG A 97 -22.14 7.72 11.69
C ARG A 97 -21.68 9.15 11.43
N GLU A 98 -21.37 9.48 10.18
CA GLU A 98 -20.95 10.81 9.76
C GLU A 98 -19.70 11.31 10.50
N VAL A 99 -18.79 10.40 10.83
CA VAL A 99 -17.49 10.74 11.38
C VAL A 99 -16.64 11.41 10.29
N GLU A 100 -16.06 12.56 10.64
CA GLU A 100 -15.13 13.33 9.82
C GLU A 100 -13.78 13.46 10.53
N ILE A 101 -12.72 13.67 9.75
CA ILE A 101 -11.36 13.92 10.22
C ILE A 101 -10.99 15.34 9.81
N GLU A 102 -10.54 16.16 10.76
CA GLU A 102 -10.05 17.50 10.50
C GLU A 102 -8.52 17.53 10.60
N VAL A 103 -7.85 17.93 9.52
CA VAL A 103 -6.39 18.08 9.43
C VAL A 103 -6.06 19.37 8.70
N ALA A 104 -5.24 20.24 9.30
CA ALA A 104 -4.86 21.53 8.73
C ALA A 104 -6.03 22.33 8.10
N GLY A 105 -7.20 22.34 8.76
CA GLY A 105 -8.42 23.03 8.29
C GLY A 105 -9.16 22.34 7.13
N THR A 106 -8.71 21.18 6.68
CA THR A 106 -9.38 20.34 5.68
C THR A 106 -10.16 19.22 6.37
N ARG A 107 -11.36 18.93 5.87
CA ARG A 107 -12.18 17.80 6.34
C ARG A 107 -12.10 16.62 5.40
N LEU A 108 -11.96 15.43 5.97
CA LEU A 108 -11.89 14.16 5.26
C LEU A 108 -12.92 13.19 5.85
N LYS A 109 -13.39 12.25 5.02
CA LYS A 109 -14.23 11.14 5.47
C LYS A 109 -13.40 9.85 5.56
N PRO A 110 -13.81 8.87 6.37
CA PRO A 110 -13.19 7.55 6.43
C PRO A 110 -13.64 6.65 5.26
N ASP A 111 -13.70 7.16 4.04
CA ASP A 111 -14.05 6.42 2.82
C ASP A 111 -12.81 5.74 2.21
N LEU A 112 -12.46 4.56 2.74
CA LEU A 112 -11.33 3.74 2.27
C LEU A 112 -11.67 3.01 0.97
N TRP A 113 -10.75 3.09 0.00
CA TRP A 113 -10.87 2.45 -1.31
C TRP A 113 -9.68 1.54 -1.55
N SER A 114 -9.90 0.24 -1.66
CA SER A 114 -8.82 -0.72 -1.89
C SER A 114 -9.20 -1.83 -2.88
N THR A 115 -8.16 -2.33 -3.56
CA THR A 115 -8.20 -3.53 -4.38
C THR A 115 -7.33 -4.59 -3.72
N LEU A 116 -7.93 -5.69 -3.31
CA LEU A 116 -7.23 -6.86 -2.79
C LEU A 116 -7.11 -7.95 -3.86
N LEU A 117 -5.86 -8.31 -4.14
CA LEU A 117 -5.44 -9.31 -5.10
C LEU A 117 -5.16 -10.62 -4.36
N ALA A 118 -6.06 -11.59 -4.47
CA ALA A 118 -5.93 -12.90 -3.83
C ALA A 118 -6.42 -14.02 -4.74
N SER A 119 -5.83 -15.20 -4.62
CA SER A 119 -6.13 -16.36 -5.45
C SER A 119 -7.62 -16.76 -5.42
N SER A 120 -8.05 -17.48 -6.46
CA SER A 120 -9.34 -18.15 -6.42
C SER A 120 -9.35 -19.16 -5.27
N GLY A 121 -10.46 -19.24 -4.53
CA GLY A 121 -10.55 -20.08 -3.33
C GLY A 121 -9.94 -19.48 -2.06
N ALA A 122 -9.39 -18.26 -2.09
CA ALA A 122 -8.81 -17.57 -0.91
C ALA A 122 -9.83 -17.20 0.20
N GLY A 123 -11.07 -17.66 0.11
CA GLY A 123 -12.06 -17.49 1.16
C GLY A 123 -12.76 -16.13 1.24
N LYS A 124 -12.70 -15.29 0.20
CA LYS A 124 -13.30 -13.93 0.15
C LYS A 124 -14.72 -13.86 0.75
N THR A 125 -15.64 -14.66 0.20
CA THR A 125 -17.05 -14.72 0.64
C THR A 125 -17.18 -15.28 2.06
N LYS A 126 -16.36 -16.28 2.41
CA LYS A 126 -16.37 -16.89 3.75
C LYS A 126 -15.93 -15.88 4.81
N THR A 127 -14.86 -15.14 4.54
CA THR A 127 -14.35 -14.09 5.43
C THR A 127 -15.40 -13.01 5.66
N ALA A 128 -16.05 -12.52 4.60
CA ALA A 128 -17.14 -11.56 4.73
C ALA A 128 -18.33 -12.10 5.52
N SER A 129 -18.71 -13.37 5.32
CA SER A 129 -19.77 -14.02 6.09
C SER A 129 -19.45 -14.11 7.59
N VAL A 130 -18.20 -14.44 7.94
CA VAL A 130 -17.75 -14.50 9.34
C VAL A 130 -17.83 -13.12 9.99
N LEU A 131 -17.29 -12.08 9.34
CA LEU A 131 -17.29 -10.73 9.92
C LEU A 131 -18.68 -10.12 10.04
N LYS A 132 -19.59 -10.39 9.09
CA LYS A 132 -21.01 -10.00 9.19
C LYS A 132 -21.72 -10.55 10.42
N ARG A 133 -21.25 -11.68 10.96
CA ARG A 133 -21.80 -12.23 12.21
C ARG A 133 -21.25 -11.54 13.44
N VAL A 134 -20.05 -10.96 13.35
CA VAL A 134 -19.36 -10.33 14.48
C VAL A 134 -19.75 -8.86 14.65
N MET A 135 -19.81 -8.12 13.54
CA MET A 135 -20.03 -6.67 13.54
C MET A 135 -21.07 -6.28 12.46
N PRO A 136 -21.81 -5.17 12.65
CA PRO A 136 -22.73 -4.66 11.65
C PRO A 136 -21.96 -4.26 10.40
N MET A 137 -22.41 -4.75 9.25
CA MET A 137 -21.84 -4.42 7.96
C MET A 137 -22.98 -4.09 7.00
N ARG A 138 -23.31 -2.80 6.87
CA ARG A 138 -24.23 -2.33 5.84
C ARG A 138 -23.51 -2.38 4.49
N LEU A 139 -24.04 -3.17 3.57
CA LEU A 139 -23.41 -3.38 2.27
C LEU A 139 -24.13 -2.63 1.16
N PHE A 140 -23.34 -2.13 0.21
CA PHE A 140 -23.84 -1.67 -1.07
C PHE A 140 -24.23 -2.89 -1.92
N PRO A 141 -25.39 -2.87 -2.59
CA PRO A 141 -25.85 -3.99 -3.41
C PRO A 141 -25.02 -4.18 -4.67
N GLU A 142 -24.99 -5.40 -5.20
CA GLU A 142 -24.39 -5.65 -6.51
C GLU A 142 -25.24 -4.98 -7.60
N THR A 143 -24.57 -4.24 -8.49
CA THR A 143 -25.24 -3.56 -9.60
C THR A 143 -24.54 -3.86 -10.92
N THR A 144 -25.32 -3.93 -12.00
CA THR A 144 -24.83 -4.32 -13.32
C THR A 144 -24.79 -3.15 -14.31
N SER A 145 -25.29 -1.97 -13.94
CA SER A 145 -25.32 -0.77 -14.80
C SER A 145 -25.08 0.51 -13.99
N ALA A 146 -24.51 1.53 -14.62
CA ALA A 146 -24.31 2.86 -14.02
C ALA A 146 -25.63 3.49 -13.55
N ALA A 147 -26.70 3.29 -14.34
CA ALA A 147 -28.05 3.72 -14.01
C ALA A 147 -28.55 3.16 -12.68
N ARG A 148 -28.43 1.83 -12.52
CA ARG A 148 -28.85 1.18 -11.27
C ARG A 148 -27.93 1.54 -10.11
N TRP A 149 -26.64 1.67 -10.36
CA TRP A 149 -25.67 2.03 -9.33
C TRP A 149 -26.01 3.36 -8.65
N ILE A 150 -26.30 4.42 -9.43
CA ILE A 150 -26.64 5.71 -8.81
C ILE A 150 -28.01 5.68 -8.13
N GLU A 151 -28.99 4.92 -8.65
CA GLU A 151 -30.27 4.70 -7.96
C GLU A 151 -30.07 4.05 -6.59
N GLU A 152 -29.18 3.05 -6.49
CA GLU A 152 -28.88 2.39 -5.23
C GLU A 152 -28.15 3.32 -4.24
N MET A 153 -27.37 4.29 -4.72
CA MET A 153 -26.71 5.29 -3.86
C MET A 153 -27.70 6.14 -3.05
N GLU A 154 -28.94 6.33 -3.52
CA GLU A 154 -29.96 7.09 -2.76
C GLU A 154 -30.29 6.41 -1.42
N THR A 155 -30.33 5.08 -1.41
CA THR A 155 -30.71 4.29 -0.23
C THR A 155 -29.53 3.60 0.45
N HIS A 156 -28.39 3.50 -0.24
CA HIS A 156 -27.17 2.83 0.22
C HIS A 156 -25.93 3.75 0.22
N ASN A 157 -26.10 5.06 0.48
CA ASN A 157 -24.97 5.96 0.76
C ASN A 157 -24.28 5.59 2.10
N LYS A 158 -23.01 5.97 2.27
CA LYS A 158 -22.23 5.85 3.52
C LYS A 158 -22.11 4.40 4.02
N CYS A 159 -21.93 3.44 3.11
CA CYS A 159 -21.81 2.03 3.44
C CYS A 159 -20.60 1.35 2.75
N LEU A 160 -20.49 0.02 2.87
CA LEU A 160 -19.39 -0.76 2.32
C LEU A 160 -19.78 -1.46 1.02
N TRP A 161 -19.10 -1.15 -0.08
CA TRP A 161 -19.21 -1.90 -1.33
C TRP A 161 -18.16 -2.99 -1.40
N LEU A 162 -18.59 -4.22 -1.13
CA LEU A 162 -17.80 -5.43 -1.36
C LEU A 162 -18.07 -5.93 -2.77
N GLN A 163 -17.06 -5.83 -3.64
CA GLN A 163 -17.20 -6.22 -5.03
C GLN A 163 -16.18 -7.30 -5.38
N ASP A 164 -16.65 -8.52 -5.60
CA ASP A 164 -15.79 -9.57 -6.17
C ASP A 164 -15.65 -9.41 -7.68
N GLU A 165 -14.63 -10.06 -8.25
CA GLU A 165 -14.25 -9.91 -9.65
C GLU A 165 -14.03 -8.44 -10.05
N TRP A 166 -13.42 -7.67 -9.15
CA TRP A 166 -13.21 -6.23 -9.30
C TRP A 166 -12.52 -5.85 -10.63
N ALA A 167 -11.52 -6.62 -11.07
CA ALA A 167 -10.83 -6.39 -12.33
C ALA A 167 -11.76 -6.46 -13.55
N GLN A 168 -12.77 -7.32 -13.52
CA GLN A 168 -13.76 -7.42 -14.60
C GLN A 168 -14.69 -6.22 -14.61
N LEU A 169 -15.04 -5.67 -13.43
CA LEU A 169 -15.79 -4.42 -13.36
C LEU A 169 -14.95 -3.25 -13.88
N LEU A 170 -13.69 -3.12 -13.47
CA LEU A 170 -12.77 -2.09 -13.96
C LEU A 170 -12.65 -2.11 -15.49
N LYS A 171 -12.43 -3.30 -16.07
CA LYS A 171 -12.39 -3.46 -17.53
C LYS A 171 -13.68 -3.02 -18.21
N ARG A 172 -14.85 -3.32 -17.62
CA ARG A 172 -16.13 -2.86 -18.17
C ARG A 172 -16.25 -1.33 -18.12
N ILE A 173 -15.86 -0.72 -17.00
CA ILE A 173 -15.83 0.75 -16.82
C ILE A 173 -14.92 1.41 -17.86
N GLU A 174 -13.78 0.81 -18.20
CA GLU A 174 -12.83 1.36 -19.17
C GLU A 174 -13.23 1.14 -20.64
N SER A 175 -13.85 0.00 -20.96
CA SER A 175 -14.08 -0.43 -22.34
C SER A 175 -15.49 -0.19 -22.87
N GLN A 176 -16.47 0.06 -22.01
CA GLN A 176 -17.88 0.09 -22.41
C GLN A 176 -18.49 1.48 -22.19
N THR A 177 -19.01 2.09 -23.25
CA THR A 177 -19.58 3.45 -23.24
C THR A 177 -20.71 3.60 -22.21
N TRP A 178 -21.49 2.55 -21.95
CA TRP A 178 -22.55 2.60 -20.94
C TRP A 178 -22.02 2.60 -19.49
N ALA A 179 -20.77 2.18 -19.28
CA ALA A 179 -20.10 2.17 -17.99
C ALA A 179 -19.17 3.39 -17.80
N GLU A 180 -18.98 4.22 -18.83
CA GLU A 180 -18.24 5.48 -18.75
C GLU A 180 -18.86 6.44 -17.72
N GLU A 181 -20.19 6.48 -17.65
CA GLU A 181 -20.93 7.23 -16.61
C GLU A 181 -20.53 6.78 -15.19
N MET A 182 -20.28 5.48 -14.98
CA MET A 182 -19.86 4.96 -13.68
C MET A 182 -18.46 5.44 -13.30
N ARG A 183 -17.54 5.58 -14.26
CA ARG A 183 -16.22 6.18 -14.00
C ARG A 183 -16.37 7.62 -13.51
N GLY A 184 -17.24 8.39 -14.17
CA GLY A 184 -17.59 9.75 -13.78
C GLY A 184 -18.12 9.79 -12.34
N TYR A 185 -19.11 8.95 -12.01
CA TYR A 185 -19.66 8.87 -10.65
C TYR A 185 -18.62 8.50 -9.60
N LEU A 186 -17.75 7.53 -9.87
CA LEU A 186 -16.71 7.15 -8.91
C LEU A 186 -15.68 8.28 -8.72
N LEU A 187 -15.33 9.02 -9.78
CA LEU A 187 -14.45 10.18 -9.64
C LEU A 187 -15.08 11.28 -8.77
N THR A 188 -16.36 11.60 -9.01
CA THR A 188 -17.12 12.57 -8.21
C THR A 188 -17.31 12.10 -6.76
N LEU A 189 -17.59 10.82 -6.56
CA LEU A 189 -17.73 10.17 -5.25
C LEU A 189 -16.45 10.25 -4.42
N HIS A 190 -15.29 10.00 -5.04
CA HIS A 190 -14.00 10.08 -4.35
C HIS A 190 -13.71 11.48 -3.81
N ASP A 191 -14.15 12.51 -4.53
CA ASP A 191 -13.99 13.91 -4.14
C ASP A 191 -15.17 14.39 -3.25
N ASN A 192 -16.05 13.45 -2.84
CA ASN A 192 -17.26 13.64 -2.04
C ASN A 192 -18.18 14.76 -2.56
N GLN A 193 -18.19 14.97 -3.88
CA GLN A 193 -19.00 15.99 -4.54
C GLN A 193 -20.40 15.47 -4.84
N GLU A 194 -21.40 16.36 -4.84
CA GLU A 194 -22.77 16.02 -5.22
C GLU A 194 -22.83 15.34 -6.59
N MET A 195 -23.58 14.24 -6.67
CA MET A 195 -23.83 13.53 -7.92
C MET A 195 -25.28 13.70 -8.34
N SER A 196 -25.52 13.93 -9.62
CA SER A 196 -26.89 13.95 -10.17
C SER A 196 -27.01 13.15 -11.45
N ARG A 197 -28.20 12.59 -11.66
CA ARG A 197 -28.56 11.92 -12.91
C ARG A 197 -29.99 12.26 -13.29
N ARG A 198 -30.19 12.67 -14.53
CA ARG A 198 -31.53 12.85 -15.09
C ARG A 198 -32.07 11.50 -15.56
N THR A 199 -33.20 11.10 -15.01
CA THR A 199 -33.93 9.89 -15.38
C THR A 199 -35.17 10.24 -16.19
N LYS A 200 -35.87 9.22 -16.72
CA LYS A 200 -37.15 9.43 -17.43
C LYS A 200 -38.26 9.94 -16.50
N THR A 201 -38.18 9.64 -15.21
CA THR A 201 -39.22 9.95 -14.21
C THR A 201 -38.88 11.17 -13.34
N GLY A 202 -37.67 11.72 -13.42
CA GLY A 202 -37.23 12.88 -12.63
C GLY A 202 -35.72 13.05 -12.61
N SER A 203 -35.20 13.94 -11.76
CA SER A 203 -33.77 14.04 -11.45
C SER A 203 -33.47 13.36 -10.12
N LEU A 204 -32.47 12.49 -10.11
CA LEU A 204 -31.89 11.94 -8.91
C LEU A 204 -30.70 12.81 -8.49
N VAL A 205 -30.64 13.19 -7.22
CA VAL A 205 -29.52 13.97 -6.64
C VAL A 205 -29.07 13.24 -5.38
N ILE A 206 -27.79 12.92 -5.32
CA ILE A 206 -27.15 12.30 -4.16
C ILE A 206 -26.32 13.37 -3.47
N GLU A 207 -26.88 13.92 -2.40
CA GLU A 207 -26.19 14.86 -1.52
C GLU A 207 -25.16 14.12 -0.67
N ASP A 208 -24.01 14.76 -0.44
CA ASP A 208 -22.95 14.27 0.44
C ASP A 208 -22.52 12.79 0.19
N PRO A 209 -22.19 12.39 -1.05
CA PRO A 209 -21.93 10.99 -1.34
C PRO A 209 -20.58 10.53 -0.79
N ALA A 210 -20.58 9.36 -0.17
CA ALA A 210 -19.37 8.69 0.28
C ALA A 210 -19.59 7.18 0.38
N LEU A 211 -18.57 6.40 0.01
CA LEU A 211 -18.64 4.95 0.04
C LEU A 211 -17.27 4.37 0.38
N VAL A 212 -17.25 3.34 1.21
CA VAL A 212 -16.06 2.51 1.38
C VAL A 212 -16.08 1.44 0.30
N ILE A 213 -15.00 1.28 -0.46
CA ILE A 213 -14.91 0.31 -1.55
C ILE A 213 -13.83 -0.71 -1.23
N PHE A 214 -14.20 -1.98 -1.22
CA PHE A 214 -13.26 -3.09 -1.08
C PHE A 214 -13.48 -4.08 -2.22
N GLY A 215 -12.73 -3.89 -3.30
CA GLY A 215 -12.74 -4.75 -4.47
C GLY A 215 -11.82 -5.93 -4.28
N THR A 216 -12.27 -7.14 -4.61
CA THR A 216 -11.44 -8.35 -4.59
C THR A 216 -11.34 -8.96 -5.98
N THR A 217 -10.17 -9.45 -6.35
CA THR A 217 -9.96 -10.13 -7.64
C THR A 217 -8.69 -10.98 -7.59
N VAL A 218 -8.53 -11.90 -8.54
CA VAL A 218 -7.29 -12.67 -8.67
C VAL A 218 -6.22 -11.80 -9.33
N LEU A 219 -4.96 -11.93 -8.87
CA LEU A 219 -3.81 -11.18 -9.40
C LEU A 219 -3.65 -11.36 -10.92
N GLU A 220 -3.71 -12.60 -11.41
CA GLU A 220 -3.61 -12.88 -12.84
C GLU A 220 -4.75 -12.24 -13.63
N THR A 221 -5.99 -12.38 -13.15
CA THR A 221 -7.17 -11.74 -13.75
C THR A 221 -7.03 -10.22 -13.75
N PHE A 222 -6.42 -9.63 -12.73
CA PHE A 222 -6.14 -8.21 -12.69
C PHE A 222 -5.17 -7.80 -13.81
N ASN A 223 -4.02 -8.46 -13.91
CA ASN A 223 -3.01 -8.16 -14.93
C ASN A 223 -3.54 -8.34 -16.37
N GLN A 224 -4.48 -9.27 -16.58
CA GLN A 224 -5.10 -9.50 -17.90
C GLN A 224 -6.16 -8.47 -18.27
N ASN A 225 -6.80 -7.82 -17.29
CA ASN A 225 -7.97 -6.97 -17.52
C ASN A 225 -7.73 -5.49 -17.24
N VAL A 226 -6.73 -5.15 -16.45
CA VAL A 226 -6.32 -3.77 -16.16
C VAL A 226 -4.98 -3.53 -16.82
N SER A 227 -4.92 -2.52 -17.69
CA SER A 227 -3.69 -2.16 -18.40
C SER A 227 -2.72 -1.38 -17.50
N VAL A 228 -1.43 -1.33 -17.88
CA VAL A 228 -0.44 -0.48 -17.19
C VAL A 228 -0.85 1.00 -17.25
N GLU A 229 -1.36 1.44 -18.39
CA GLU A 229 -1.85 2.81 -18.58
C GLU A 229 -2.97 3.12 -17.58
N SER A 230 -3.95 2.21 -17.46
CA SER A 230 -5.03 2.30 -16.48
C SER A 230 -4.48 2.32 -15.04
N MET A 231 -3.51 1.48 -14.71
CA MET A 231 -2.88 1.47 -13.38
C MET A 231 -2.18 2.77 -13.02
N LEU A 232 -1.58 3.44 -14.00
CA LEU A 232 -0.89 4.71 -13.83
C LEU A 232 -1.85 5.91 -13.94
N ASP A 233 -3.10 5.70 -14.33
CA ASP A 233 -4.08 6.76 -14.45
C ASP A 233 -4.51 7.33 -13.08
N GLY A 234 -5.11 8.51 -13.07
CA GLY A 234 -5.55 9.14 -11.83
C GLY A 234 -6.68 8.39 -11.11
N PHE A 235 -7.44 7.53 -11.79
CA PHE A 235 -8.54 6.78 -11.22
C PHE A 235 -8.03 5.60 -10.38
N MET A 236 -7.16 4.76 -10.93
CA MET A 236 -6.59 3.61 -10.21
C MET A 236 -5.70 4.02 -9.05
N GLN A 237 -5.04 5.19 -9.14
CA GLN A 237 -4.29 5.78 -8.03
C GLN A 237 -5.14 6.08 -6.77
N ARG A 238 -6.48 6.07 -6.88
CA ARG A 238 -7.41 6.22 -5.75
C ARG A 238 -7.66 4.92 -4.99
N PHE A 239 -7.23 3.77 -5.52
CA PHE A 239 -7.35 2.47 -4.85
C PHE A 239 -6.03 2.06 -4.20
N GLY A 240 -6.10 1.53 -2.98
CA GLY A 240 -4.95 1.00 -2.26
C GLY A 240 -4.77 -0.42 -2.73
N ILE A 241 -3.61 -0.76 -3.26
CA ILE A 241 -3.33 -2.11 -3.71
C ILE A 241 -2.95 -2.96 -2.51
N ILE A 242 -3.51 -4.16 -2.42
CA ILE A 242 -3.18 -5.15 -1.41
C ILE A 242 -2.94 -6.49 -2.12
N ILE A 243 -1.80 -7.13 -1.87
CA ILE A 243 -1.54 -8.48 -2.37
C ILE A 243 -1.68 -9.49 -1.23
N GLY A 244 -2.71 -10.33 -1.31
CA GLY A 244 -2.97 -11.43 -0.36
C GLY A 244 -2.34 -12.71 -0.87
N ASP A 245 -1.09 -12.98 -0.48
CA ASP A 245 -0.41 -14.23 -0.81
C ASP A 245 -0.91 -15.38 0.04
N ALA A 246 -1.05 -16.55 -0.57
CA ALA A 246 -1.19 -17.78 0.20
C ALA A 246 0.09 -18.01 1.02
N ASP A 247 -0.07 -18.37 2.30
CA ASP A 247 1.06 -18.72 3.14
C ASP A 247 1.51 -20.15 2.78
N PRO A 248 2.72 -20.35 2.23
CA PRO A 248 3.18 -21.67 1.82
C PRO A 248 3.30 -22.67 2.98
N LYS A 249 3.25 -22.20 4.23
CA LYS A 249 3.27 -23.04 5.44
C LYS A 249 1.89 -23.34 6.00
N ARG A 250 0.83 -22.68 5.50
CA ARG A 250 -0.56 -22.95 5.86
C ARG A 250 -1.24 -23.51 4.63
N THR A 251 -1.11 -24.82 4.46
CA THR A 251 -1.66 -25.53 3.31
C THR A 251 -3.06 -26.08 3.63
N PRO A 252 -3.92 -26.30 2.61
CA PRO A 252 -5.30 -26.76 2.82
C PRO A 252 -5.43 -28.05 3.64
N ASP A 253 -4.45 -28.97 3.55
CA ASP A 253 -4.44 -30.23 4.30
C ASP A 253 -4.30 -30.06 5.82
N MET A 254 -3.76 -28.93 6.27
CA MET A 254 -3.73 -28.56 7.70
C MET A 254 -5.09 -28.11 8.20
N PHE A 255 -5.98 -27.68 7.31
CA PHE A 255 -7.29 -27.11 7.62
C PHE A 255 -8.40 -27.81 6.84
N PRO A 256 -8.58 -29.14 7.00
CA PRO A 256 -9.59 -29.89 6.25
C PRO A 256 -11.02 -29.44 6.59
N ILE A 257 -11.23 -28.81 7.75
CA ILE A 257 -12.50 -28.23 8.18
C ILE A 257 -12.21 -26.84 8.76
N TYR A 258 -12.76 -25.80 8.13
CA TYR A 258 -12.65 -24.43 8.64
C TYR A 258 -13.59 -24.20 9.83
N ARG A 259 -13.02 -24.19 11.04
CA ARG A 259 -13.73 -24.01 12.32
C ARG A 259 -13.94 -22.55 12.72
N VAL A 260 -13.93 -21.63 11.75
CA VAL A 260 -14.05 -20.17 11.99
C VAL A 260 -15.36 -19.75 12.65
N GLU A 261 -16.46 -20.44 12.37
CA GLU A 261 -17.81 -20.04 12.81
C GLU A 261 -18.26 -20.72 14.11
N GLU A 262 -17.40 -21.51 14.75
CA GLU A 262 -17.76 -22.14 16.03
C GLU A 262 -18.01 -21.07 17.11
N PRO A 263 -19.02 -21.25 17.99
CA PRO A 263 -19.35 -20.24 19.00
C PRO A 263 -18.16 -19.82 19.87
N GLY A 264 -17.30 -20.78 20.26
CA GLY A 264 -16.09 -20.49 21.03
C GLY A 264 -15.03 -19.68 20.27
N ASN A 265 -15.04 -19.74 18.94
CA ASN A 265 -14.16 -18.94 18.09
C ASN A 265 -14.72 -17.55 17.79
N LEU A 266 -16.05 -17.41 17.72
CA LEU A 266 -16.71 -16.12 17.50
C LEU A 266 -16.83 -15.27 18.78
N ALA A 267 -17.00 -15.89 19.95
CA ALA A 267 -17.20 -15.15 21.21
C ALA A 267 -16.11 -14.10 21.51
N PRO A 268 -14.79 -14.38 21.36
CA PRO A 268 -13.76 -13.37 21.57
C PRO A 268 -13.83 -12.19 20.59
N LEU A 269 -14.33 -12.43 19.37
CA LEU A 269 -14.51 -11.39 18.35
C LEU A 269 -15.71 -10.51 18.69
N HIS A 270 -16.81 -11.10 19.15
CA HIS A 270 -17.97 -10.36 19.65
C HIS A 270 -17.61 -9.45 20.82
N THR A 271 -16.87 -9.95 21.82
CA THR A 271 -16.43 -9.12 22.96
C THR A 271 -15.57 -7.94 22.51
N ALA A 272 -14.67 -8.14 21.54
CA ALA A 272 -13.85 -7.06 21.02
C ALA A 272 -14.68 -6.04 20.20
N TRP A 273 -15.66 -6.52 19.44
CA TRP A 273 -16.58 -5.64 18.73
C TRP A 273 -17.46 -4.83 19.70
N GLU A 274 -18.01 -5.45 20.75
CA GLU A 274 -18.82 -4.77 21.77
C GLU A 274 -18.03 -3.66 22.47
N ALA A 275 -16.74 -3.89 22.74
CA ALA A 275 -15.85 -2.87 23.29
C ALA A 275 -15.71 -1.67 22.33
N ILE A 276 -15.52 -1.91 21.02
CA ILE A 276 -15.47 -0.85 20.00
C ILE A 276 -16.80 -0.12 19.87
N ALA A 277 -17.92 -0.86 19.84
CA ALA A 277 -19.26 -0.29 19.72
C ALA A 277 -19.67 0.57 20.93
N ALA A 278 -19.03 0.35 22.09
CA ALA A 278 -19.23 1.14 23.29
C ALA A 278 -18.37 2.42 23.35
N VAL A 279 -17.42 2.60 22.41
CA VAL A 279 -16.60 3.81 22.33
C VAL A 279 -17.49 5.01 21.98
N PRO A 280 -17.42 6.12 22.75
CA PRO A 280 -18.13 7.33 22.39
C PRO A 280 -17.52 7.92 21.12
N LEU A 281 -18.29 7.88 20.03
CA LEU A 281 -17.84 8.43 18.75
C LEU A 281 -18.11 9.93 18.66
N HIS A 282 -17.14 10.65 18.15
CA HIS A 282 -17.24 12.09 17.87
C HIS A 282 -17.57 12.32 16.41
N ARG A 283 -18.32 13.38 16.12
CA ARG A 283 -18.63 13.77 14.74
C ARG A 283 -17.37 14.21 13.99
N THR A 284 -16.44 14.85 14.69
CA THR A 284 -15.19 15.34 14.11
C THR A 284 -14.04 14.92 15.02
N TYR A 285 -13.06 14.24 14.43
CA TYR A 285 -11.78 13.93 15.07
C TYR A 285 -10.72 14.89 14.53
N THR A 286 -9.96 15.53 15.41
CA THR A 286 -8.95 16.52 15.04
C THR A 286 -7.57 15.90 15.09
N VAL A 287 -6.80 16.05 14.01
CA VAL A 287 -5.39 15.66 13.99
C VAL A 287 -4.59 16.65 14.82
N THR A 288 -3.92 16.13 15.86
CA THR A 288 -3.09 16.94 16.75
C THR A 288 -1.85 17.48 16.02
N PRO A 289 -1.27 18.62 16.45
CA PRO A 289 -0.02 19.14 15.88
C PRO A 289 1.13 18.12 15.92
N GLU A 290 1.19 17.30 16.98
CA GLU A 290 2.17 16.21 17.12
C GLU A 290 1.96 15.13 16.06
N ALA A 291 0.71 14.75 15.77
CA ALA A 291 0.37 13.81 14.71
C ALA A 291 0.67 14.36 13.32
N GLU A 292 0.41 15.66 13.06
CA GLU A 292 0.80 16.32 11.81
C GLU A 292 2.33 16.29 11.63
N ALA A 293 3.09 16.57 12.69
CA ALA A 293 4.55 16.51 12.65
C ALA A 293 5.07 15.08 12.36
N GLU A 294 4.46 14.05 12.96
CA GLU A 294 4.78 12.65 12.68
C GLU A 294 4.48 12.28 11.22
N PHE A 295 3.32 12.71 10.71
CA PHE A 295 2.97 12.52 9.29
C PHE A 295 4.00 13.19 8.37
N GLU A 296 4.35 14.44 8.61
CA GLU A 296 5.32 15.17 7.79
C GLU A 296 6.71 14.53 7.80
N ALA A 297 7.18 14.10 8.97
CA ALA A 297 8.48 13.45 9.12
C ALA A 297 8.48 12.10 8.38
N GLY A 298 7.44 11.29 8.58
CA GLY A 298 7.26 10.03 7.88
C GLY A 298 7.17 10.22 6.36
N PHE A 299 6.36 11.18 5.90
CA PHE A 299 6.21 11.51 4.49
C PHE A 299 7.56 11.88 3.87
N ARG A 300 8.31 12.80 4.47
CA ARG A 300 9.62 13.24 3.96
C ARG A 300 10.62 12.08 3.89
N ASN A 301 10.72 11.29 4.94
CA ASN A 301 11.64 10.15 5.00
C ASN A 301 11.30 9.10 3.94
N HIS A 302 10.03 8.69 3.83
CA HIS A 302 9.62 7.67 2.87
C HIS A 302 9.65 8.17 1.43
N PHE A 303 9.36 9.45 1.19
CA PHE A 303 9.43 10.02 -0.16
C PHE A 303 10.88 10.02 -0.67
N GLN A 304 11.85 10.32 0.19
CA GLN A 304 13.27 10.23 -0.15
C GLN A 304 13.71 8.79 -0.45
N GLN A 305 13.21 7.81 0.30
CA GLN A 305 13.53 6.39 0.11
C GLN A 305 12.84 5.77 -1.11
N HIS A 306 11.72 6.35 -1.56
CA HIS A 306 10.89 5.87 -2.66
C HIS A 306 10.73 6.92 -3.78
N ASN A 307 11.78 7.69 -4.04
CA ASN A 307 11.78 8.80 -5.01
C ASN A 307 11.47 8.37 -6.46
N SER A 308 11.54 7.07 -6.77
CA SER A 308 11.16 6.49 -8.06
C SER A 308 9.65 6.43 -8.28
N ILE A 309 8.83 6.63 -7.24
CA ILE A 309 7.38 6.60 -7.33
C ILE A 309 6.86 8.02 -7.66
N PRO A 310 5.94 8.17 -8.64
CA PRO A 310 5.37 9.48 -8.98
C PRO A 310 4.81 10.21 -7.75
N PRO A 311 5.09 11.52 -7.58
CA PRO A 311 4.64 12.27 -6.41
C PRO A 311 3.12 12.24 -6.20
N SER A 312 2.33 12.21 -7.28
CA SER A 312 0.87 12.11 -7.20
C SER A 312 0.41 10.78 -6.59
N PHE A 313 1.06 9.68 -6.96
CA PHE A 313 0.78 8.34 -6.45
C PHE A 313 1.12 8.28 -4.97
N PHE A 314 2.34 8.71 -4.62
CA PHE A 314 2.84 8.72 -3.26
C PHE A 314 1.95 9.57 -2.33
N ARG A 315 1.56 10.77 -2.78
CA ARG A 315 0.66 11.65 -2.03
C ARG A 315 -0.70 11.00 -1.78
N ARG A 316 -1.33 10.41 -2.81
CA ARG A 316 -2.65 9.75 -2.66
C ARG A 316 -2.60 8.54 -1.75
N VAL A 317 -1.51 7.77 -1.75
CA VAL A 317 -1.35 6.62 -0.86
C VAL A 317 -1.20 7.08 0.58
N LEU A 318 -0.27 8.00 0.86
CA LEU A 318 -0.03 8.43 2.23
C LEU A 318 -1.15 9.29 2.81
N TRP A 319 -1.88 10.05 1.99
CA TRP A 319 -3.03 10.83 2.49
C TRP A 319 -4.16 9.95 3.04
N ARG A 320 -4.20 8.65 2.67
CA ARG A 320 -5.11 7.67 3.32
C ARG A 320 -4.74 7.40 4.77
N GLY A 321 -3.51 7.73 5.17
CA GLY A 321 -3.03 7.66 6.55
C GLY A 321 -4.00 8.34 7.51
N PHE A 322 -4.52 9.52 7.18
CA PHE A 322 -5.53 10.19 8.02
C PHE A 322 -6.81 9.37 8.21
N LYS A 323 -7.30 8.73 7.13
CA LYS A 323 -8.48 7.85 7.17
C LYS A 323 -8.21 6.58 7.97
N LEU A 324 -7.01 6.04 7.87
CA LEU A 324 -6.57 4.87 8.64
C LEU A 324 -6.33 5.19 10.11
N ALA A 325 -5.87 6.41 10.44
CA ALA A 325 -5.60 6.84 11.80
C ALA A 325 -6.87 6.89 12.65
N VAL A 326 -7.99 7.44 12.14
CA VAL A 326 -9.26 7.41 12.88
C VAL A 326 -9.81 5.98 13.05
N VAL A 327 -9.61 5.10 12.06
CA VAL A 327 -9.97 3.68 12.18
C VAL A 327 -9.17 3.01 13.29
N TYR A 328 -7.87 3.31 13.40
CA TYR A 328 -7.01 2.79 14.45
C TYR A 328 -7.37 3.34 15.83
N HIS A 329 -7.56 4.65 15.94
CA HIS A 329 -7.93 5.34 17.16
C HIS A 329 -9.18 4.71 17.80
N VAL A 330 -10.23 4.51 17.00
CA VAL A 330 -11.47 3.86 17.45
C VAL A 330 -11.27 2.37 17.72
N MET A 331 -10.48 1.67 16.91
CA MET A 331 -10.17 0.24 17.11
C MET A 331 -9.42 -0.02 18.43
N LEU A 332 -8.60 0.92 18.89
CA LEU A 332 -7.95 0.88 20.21
C LEU A 332 -8.90 1.18 21.36
N GLY A 333 -10.06 1.77 21.07
CA GLY A 333 -11.02 2.20 22.09
C GLY A 333 -10.68 3.53 22.75
N LYS A 334 -9.91 4.39 22.08
CA LYS A 334 -9.66 5.77 22.54
C LYS A 334 -10.97 6.56 22.49
N ALA A 335 -11.26 7.30 23.55
CA ALA A 335 -12.57 7.91 23.81
C ALA A 335 -12.62 9.42 23.53
N ASP A 336 -11.45 10.06 23.42
CA ASP A 336 -11.32 11.44 23.01
C ASP A 336 -11.46 11.59 21.47
N ALA A 337 -11.37 12.82 20.98
CA ALA A 337 -11.50 13.15 19.57
C ALA A 337 -10.14 13.49 18.92
N ASP A 338 -9.04 13.26 19.62
CA ASP A 338 -7.72 13.75 19.22
C ASP A 338 -6.93 12.61 18.56
N ILE A 339 -6.70 12.71 17.26
CA ILE A 339 -5.83 11.78 16.55
C ILE A 339 -4.38 12.13 16.88
N ASP A 340 -3.72 11.24 17.61
CA ASP A 340 -2.38 11.47 18.15
C ASP A 340 -1.27 10.89 17.25
N ALA A 341 -0.02 11.10 17.67
CA ALA A 341 1.15 10.63 16.92
C ALA A 341 1.23 9.10 16.84
N GLU A 342 0.68 8.36 17.81
CA GLU A 342 0.62 6.89 17.76
C GLU A 342 -0.31 6.44 16.64
N ASP A 343 -1.49 7.07 16.56
CA ASP A 343 -2.49 6.79 15.53
C ASP A 343 -1.94 7.05 14.13
N MET A 344 -1.26 8.18 13.97
CA MET A 344 -0.64 8.55 12.70
C MET A 344 0.53 7.63 12.33
N GLY A 345 1.40 7.33 13.30
CA GLY A 345 2.53 6.43 13.09
C GLY A 345 2.08 5.03 12.66
N TRP A 346 1.01 4.50 13.26
CA TRP A 346 0.39 3.24 12.80
C TRP A 346 -0.16 3.36 11.38
N ALA A 347 -0.94 4.40 11.11
CA ALA A 347 -1.60 4.57 9.82
C ALA A 347 -0.60 4.70 8.67
N MET A 348 0.51 5.40 8.89
CA MET A 348 1.61 5.52 7.95
C MET A 348 2.24 4.16 7.61
N ARG A 349 2.45 3.28 8.62
CA ARG A 349 2.94 1.91 8.37
C ARG A 349 1.99 1.12 7.47
N VAL A 350 0.69 1.23 7.68
CA VAL A 350 -0.32 0.56 6.85
C VAL A 350 -0.36 1.13 5.43
N ALA A 351 -0.30 2.46 5.28
CA ALA A 351 -0.26 3.11 3.97
C ALA A 351 0.96 2.69 3.15
N LEU A 352 2.12 2.48 3.79
CA LEU A 352 3.34 2.00 3.12
C LEU A 352 3.23 0.55 2.63
N LEU A 353 2.41 -0.29 3.26
CA LEU A 353 2.12 -1.63 2.73
C LEU A 353 1.43 -1.53 1.37
N HIS A 354 0.49 -0.59 1.20
CA HIS A 354 -0.14 -0.34 -0.10
C HIS A 354 0.85 0.14 -1.16
N LEU A 355 1.79 0.99 -0.77
CA LEU A 355 2.85 1.47 -1.66
C LEU A 355 3.74 0.33 -2.14
N THR A 356 4.12 -0.55 -1.21
CA THR A 356 4.95 -1.73 -1.49
C THR A 356 4.23 -2.71 -2.41
N ASP A 357 2.94 -2.97 -2.16
CA ASP A 357 2.14 -3.88 -2.98
C ASP A 357 1.86 -3.31 -4.37
N ALA A 358 1.63 -1.99 -4.47
CA ALA A 358 1.50 -1.32 -5.77
C ALA A 358 2.78 -1.45 -6.60
N ARG A 359 3.96 -1.26 -5.98
CA ARG A 359 5.25 -1.48 -6.65
C ARG A 359 5.39 -2.92 -7.14
N ARG A 360 5.10 -3.90 -6.29
CA ARG A 360 5.17 -5.32 -6.67
C ARG A 360 4.21 -5.67 -7.81
N LEU A 361 3.02 -5.09 -7.82
CA LEU A 361 2.07 -5.27 -8.91
C LEU A 361 2.62 -4.70 -10.22
N LEU A 362 3.20 -3.50 -10.16
CA LEU A 362 3.85 -2.83 -11.28
C LEU A 362 5.05 -3.63 -11.84
N ASP A 363 5.86 -4.25 -10.98
CA ASP A 363 6.92 -5.19 -11.40
C ASP A 363 6.36 -6.36 -12.23
N GLY A 364 5.15 -6.82 -11.89
CA GLY A 364 4.42 -7.87 -12.60
C GLY A 364 4.02 -7.54 -14.05
N TYR A 365 4.06 -6.26 -14.45
CA TYR A 365 3.86 -5.82 -15.83
C TYR A 365 5.18 -5.76 -16.64
N HIS A 366 6.21 -6.49 -16.22
CA HIS A 366 7.55 -6.47 -16.81
C HIS A 366 8.25 -5.10 -16.74
N LEU A 367 7.90 -4.27 -15.75
CA LEU A 367 8.67 -3.04 -15.51
C LEU A 367 10.12 -3.35 -15.19
N THR A 368 10.44 -4.48 -14.56
CA THR A 368 11.83 -4.91 -14.35
C THR A 368 12.58 -5.13 -15.68
N GLU A 369 11.90 -5.57 -16.75
CA GLU A 369 12.52 -5.65 -18.08
C GLU A 369 12.77 -4.27 -18.67
N LEU A 370 11.86 -3.32 -18.44
CA LEU A 370 12.04 -1.92 -18.83
C LEU A 370 13.16 -1.26 -18.02
N GLU A 371 13.20 -1.44 -16.70
CA GLU A 371 14.28 -1.00 -15.82
C GLU A 371 15.63 -1.57 -16.26
N ASP A 372 15.69 -2.88 -16.56
CA ASP A 372 16.86 -3.53 -17.15
C ASP A 372 17.31 -2.88 -18.45
N ILE A 373 16.36 -2.49 -19.30
CA ILE A 373 16.64 -1.81 -20.58
C ILE A 373 17.13 -0.39 -20.33
N VAL A 374 16.56 0.33 -19.38
CA VAL A 374 16.99 1.67 -18.96
C VAL A 374 18.40 1.60 -18.37
N VAL A 375 18.69 0.68 -17.44
CA VAL A 375 20.03 0.46 -16.87
C VAL A 375 21.06 0.13 -17.96
N LYS A 376 20.71 -0.72 -18.95
CA LYS A 376 21.59 -1.00 -20.09
C LYS A 376 21.80 0.24 -20.97
N ALA A 377 20.80 1.09 -21.12
CA ALA A 377 20.89 2.34 -21.86
C ALA A 377 21.72 3.40 -21.12
N GLU A 378 21.60 3.51 -19.79
CA GLU A 378 22.43 4.35 -18.92
C GLU A 378 23.90 3.90 -18.92
N ALA A 379 24.15 2.59 -18.81
CA ALA A 379 25.50 2.03 -18.95
C ALA A 379 26.11 2.33 -20.33
N TYR A 380 25.29 2.29 -21.39
CA TYR A 380 25.71 2.70 -22.72
C TYR A 380 26.00 4.20 -22.82
N GLN A 381 25.15 5.07 -22.25
CA GLN A 381 25.36 6.51 -22.15
C GLN A 381 26.66 6.84 -21.41
N ALA A 382 26.89 6.21 -20.25
CA ALA A 382 28.12 6.36 -19.48
C ALA A 382 29.36 5.94 -20.30
N LYS A 383 29.24 4.86 -21.10
CA LYS A 383 30.32 4.40 -21.99
C LYS A 383 30.65 5.39 -23.12
N ILE A 384 29.64 6.06 -23.70
CA ILE A 384 29.86 7.01 -24.81
C ILE A 384 30.08 8.45 -24.34
N GLY A 385 29.88 8.75 -23.05
CA GLY A 385 30.11 10.06 -22.44
C GLY A 385 29.18 11.17 -22.93
N ARG A 386 28.10 10.84 -23.66
CA ARG A 386 27.10 11.79 -24.17
C ARG A 386 25.72 11.14 -24.25
N ARG A 387 24.67 11.95 -24.38
CA ARG A 387 23.31 11.44 -24.58
C ARG A 387 23.24 10.61 -25.89
N PRO A 388 22.79 9.34 -25.84
CA PRO A 388 22.66 8.51 -27.02
C PRO A 388 21.49 8.96 -27.90
N SER A 389 21.59 8.75 -29.22
CA SER A 389 20.46 8.97 -30.14
C SER A 389 19.52 7.76 -30.17
N LYS A 390 18.26 7.95 -30.61
CA LYS A 390 17.27 6.86 -30.76
C LYS A 390 17.84 5.69 -31.58
N ARG A 391 18.57 5.98 -32.66
CA ARG A 391 19.19 4.98 -33.54
C ARG A 391 20.32 4.20 -32.85
N GLU A 392 21.11 4.87 -32.02
CA GLU A 392 22.18 4.24 -31.25
C GLU A 392 21.60 3.30 -30.18
N LEU A 393 20.54 3.73 -29.49
CA LEU A 393 19.83 2.88 -28.53
C LEU A 393 19.25 1.62 -29.16
N ILE A 394 18.53 1.74 -30.28
CA ILE A 394 17.96 0.58 -31.00
C ILE A 394 19.04 -0.40 -31.45
N SER A 395 20.20 0.10 -31.89
CA SER A 395 21.25 -0.75 -32.45
C SER A 395 22.21 -1.34 -31.41
N ARG A 396 22.35 -0.70 -30.24
CA ARG A 396 23.39 -1.06 -29.26
C ARG A 396 22.86 -1.54 -27.93
N VAL A 397 21.59 -1.29 -27.60
CA VAL A 397 20.96 -1.73 -26.35
C VAL A 397 19.97 -2.85 -26.63
N ARG A 398 20.34 -4.06 -26.25
CA ARG A 398 19.51 -5.26 -26.45
C ARG A 398 18.21 -5.12 -25.65
N GLY A 399 17.08 -5.12 -26.36
CA GLY A 399 15.74 -4.96 -25.79
C GLY A 399 14.96 -3.80 -26.40
N ILE A 400 15.65 -2.78 -26.94
CA ILE A 400 15.01 -1.64 -27.61
C ILE A 400 14.71 -1.99 -29.07
N ARG A 401 13.42 -2.13 -29.41
CA ARG A 401 13.00 -2.68 -30.71
C ARG A 401 12.64 -1.64 -31.75
N ASN A 402 12.24 -0.45 -31.34
CA ASN A 402 11.70 0.58 -32.23
C ASN A 402 11.95 1.99 -31.71
N ASN A 403 11.64 2.99 -32.53
CA ASN A 403 11.84 4.41 -32.22
C ASN A 403 11.01 4.89 -31.02
N ALA A 404 9.77 4.40 -30.86
CA ALA A 404 8.90 4.79 -29.74
C ALA A 404 9.49 4.32 -28.40
N MET A 405 9.97 3.09 -28.33
CA MET A 405 10.64 2.55 -27.14
C MET A 405 11.96 3.27 -26.85
N ALA A 406 12.74 3.62 -27.90
CA ALA A 406 13.97 4.38 -27.73
C ALA A 406 13.71 5.81 -27.23
N GLU A 407 12.64 6.44 -27.68
CA GLU A 407 12.19 7.75 -27.21
C GLU A 407 11.78 7.72 -25.75
N PHE A 408 10.96 6.74 -25.38
CA PHE A 408 10.52 6.56 -24.00
C PHE A 408 11.68 6.27 -23.05
N VAL A 409 12.64 5.41 -23.45
CA VAL A 409 13.86 5.17 -22.66
C VAL A 409 14.70 6.45 -22.50
N LEU A 410 14.83 7.27 -23.55
CA LEU A 410 15.54 8.55 -23.46
C LEU A 410 14.85 9.56 -22.54
N GLU A 411 13.52 9.49 -22.45
CA GLU A 411 12.72 10.29 -21.52
C GLU A 411 12.96 9.84 -20.08
N LEU A 412 12.86 8.54 -19.81
CA LEU A 412 13.12 7.95 -18.49
C LEU A 412 14.55 8.16 -17.98
N MET A 413 15.55 8.19 -18.87
CA MET A 413 16.94 8.50 -18.54
C MET A 413 17.18 10.00 -18.24
N SER A 414 16.18 10.86 -18.46
CA SER A 414 16.31 12.28 -18.16
C SER A 414 16.07 12.52 -16.66
N PRO A 415 16.86 13.39 -16.00
CA PRO A 415 16.58 13.77 -14.63
C PRO A 415 15.15 14.31 -14.51
N LEU A 416 14.43 13.89 -13.47
CA LEU A 416 13.09 14.44 -13.17
C LEU A 416 13.20 15.97 -13.02
N PRO A 417 12.31 16.76 -13.65
CA PRO A 417 12.31 18.21 -13.48
C PRO A 417 12.06 18.54 -12.00
N GLY A 418 13.09 19.06 -11.31
CA GLY A 418 13.01 19.44 -9.90
C GLY A 418 14.08 18.84 -8.97
N ALA A 419 14.93 17.93 -9.45
CA ALA A 419 16.17 17.60 -8.75
C ALA A 419 17.19 18.74 -8.98
N ASN A 420 17.06 19.83 -8.22
CA ASN A 420 18.05 20.91 -8.23
C ASN A 420 19.39 20.37 -7.74
N ASP A 421 20.34 20.22 -8.66
CA ASP A 421 21.77 20.31 -8.39
C ASP A 421 22.06 21.72 -7.85
N ASN A 422 21.95 21.90 -6.52
CA ASN A 422 22.53 23.05 -5.83
C ASN A 422 24.06 22.89 -5.72
N THR A 423 24.72 22.75 -6.87
CA THR A 423 26.17 22.90 -7.02
C THR A 423 26.45 23.72 -8.28
N GLY A 424 25.96 24.97 -8.29
CA GLY A 424 26.54 26.05 -9.09
C GLY A 424 27.51 26.85 -8.21
N PRO A 425 28.67 27.30 -8.73
CA PRO A 425 29.71 27.90 -7.91
C PRO A 425 29.24 29.23 -7.29
N THR A 426 29.57 29.41 -6.01
CA THR A 426 29.57 30.70 -5.33
C THR A 426 30.54 31.65 -6.03
N ASP A 427 30.01 32.55 -6.85
CA ASP A 427 30.74 33.74 -7.28
C ASP A 427 30.70 34.78 -6.14
N ASP A 428 31.66 34.64 -5.24
CA ASP A 428 32.17 35.77 -4.47
C ASP A 428 32.87 36.73 -5.43
N LYS A 429 32.27 37.91 -5.65
CA LYS A 429 33.00 39.16 -5.88
C LYS A 429 32.08 40.38 -5.75
N VAL A 430 32.02 40.88 -4.51
CA VAL A 430 31.85 42.30 -4.23
C VAL A 430 33.23 42.94 -4.30
N ALA A 431 33.45 43.88 -5.23
CA ALA A 431 34.19 45.13 -5.00
C ALA A 431 34.39 45.91 -6.32
N ALA A 432 34.09 47.22 -6.22
CA ALA A 432 34.29 48.34 -7.15
C ALA A 432 33.12 48.68 -8.08
#